data_AF-A0AAX1JFP1-F1
#
_entry.id   AF-A0AAX1JFP1-F1
#
_cell.length_a   1.000
_cell.length_b   1.000
_cell.length_c   1.000
_cell.angle_alpha   90.00
_cell.angle_beta   90.00
_cell.angle_gamma   90.00
#
_symmetry.space_group_name_H-M   'P 1'
#
loop_
_entity.id
_entity.type
_entity.pdbx_description
1 polymer ?
#
loop_
_entity_poly.entity_id
_entity_poly.type
_entity_poly.pdbx_seq_one_letter_code
_entity_poly.pdbx_strand_id
1 'polypeptide(L)'
;MVETRLAESTGGLADALSMAEAEWQRVRGRMIFEQEELDWEVYRLYGLIDADLTYWGSAIEGIVLGQRAFEINLARRVEEGAEETAWFERHNSTAVTELPASWPDDYKSLVQRRLELIESDRNIRLLEQPEFKRRWAITDWSTQRKGALQQAVLDRLEGPTLWQDAQGPTTRSVAELADLLRADTVLKELARALTGTAEPDLAALIGGLISDEAVPFLAAYRYKPAGVEKYRAWQEVWALQRREDAGEKVTIPVPPKYAQVDFRKTTYWKARGKLDVPKERFIAYPGVTREGDPTPVLGWAGWSHRDQALALAREIPVQQALGADDAALEPLVAGLVELEPWLAQWHSEIEPQFGASPASVITGVVDQYLARMEKTRVQVTEWMPPAPTRGRRASR
;
A
#
# COMPACT_ATOMS: atom_id res chain seq x y z
N MET A 1 -10.86 7.60 8.27
CA MET A 1 -10.83 6.97 9.61
C MET A 1 -9.83 7.64 10.55
N VAL A 2 -8.57 7.87 10.13
CA VAL A 2 -7.60 8.66 10.91
C VAL A 2 -8.06 10.12 11.06
N GLU A 3 -8.52 10.75 9.98
CA GLU A 3 -9.07 12.13 10.03
C GLU A 3 -10.32 12.24 10.90
N THR A 4 -11.21 11.26 10.82
CA THR A 4 -12.42 11.19 11.64
C THR A 4 -12.07 11.08 13.13
N ARG A 5 -11.03 10.30 13.49
CA ARG A 5 -10.58 10.19 14.88
C ARG A 5 -9.77 11.38 15.38
N LEU A 6 -9.03 12.07 14.50
CA LEU A 6 -8.38 13.35 14.84
C LEU A 6 -9.41 14.43 15.16
N ALA A 7 -10.59 14.39 14.55
CA ALA A 7 -11.69 15.30 14.87
C ALA A 7 -12.45 14.93 16.16
N GLU A 8 -12.43 13.65 16.57
CA GLU A 8 -13.12 13.14 17.76
C GLU A 8 -12.25 13.09 19.03
N SER A 9 -10.91 13.12 18.90
CA SER A 9 -10.01 13.14 20.06
C SER A 9 -9.87 14.55 20.62
N THR A 10 -10.11 14.72 21.92
CA THR A 10 -9.89 15.97 22.66
C THR A 10 -8.40 16.34 22.83
N GLY A 11 -7.47 15.62 22.19
CA GLY A 11 -6.01 15.79 22.24
C GLY A 11 -5.37 15.68 20.84
N GLY A 12 -4.06 15.91 20.75
CA GLY A 12 -3.31 15.89 19.47
C GLY A 12 -3.07 14.48 18.91
N LEU A 13 -2.47 14.35 17.72
CA LEU A 13 -2.19 13.05 17.08
C LEU A 13 -1.43 12.07 17.98
N ALA A 14 -0.49 12.55 18.79
CA ALA A 14 0.28 11.72 19.72
C ALA A 14 -0.61 11.08 20.81
N ASP A 15 -1.57 11.83 21.34
CA ASP A 15 -2.53 11.33 22.33
C ASP A 15 -3.46 10.31 21.70
N ALA A 16 -3.97 10.61 20.49
CA ALA A 16 -4.82 9.69 19.73
C ALA A 16 -4.11 8.36 19.43
N LEU A 17 -2.84 8.40 19.04
CA LEU A 17 -2.03 7.20 18.81
C LEU A 17 -1.79 6.41 20.10
N SER A 18 -1.49 7.10 21.21
CA SER A 18 -1.28 6.47 22.52
C SER A 18 -2.55 5.80 23.06
N MET A 19 -3.70 6.47 22.92
CA MET A 19 -5.01 5.90 23.27
C MET A 19 -5.35 4.70 22.39
N ALA A 20 -5.08 4.77 21.09
CA ALA A 20 -5.31 3.67 20.17
C ALA A 20 -4.40 2.46 20.48
N GLU A 21 -3.16 2.69 20.89
CA GLU A 21 -2.24 1.64 21.33
C GLU A 21 -2.72 0.97 22.60
N ALA A 22 -3.10 1.76 23.61
CA ALA A 22 -3.64 1.25 24.87
C ALA A 22 -4.91 0.42 24.63
N GLU A 23 -5.82 0.90 23.79
CA GLU A 23 -7.04 0.16 23.44
C GLU A 23 -6.73 -1.11 22.64
N TRP A 24 -5.78 -1.06 21.71
CA TRP A 24 -5.34 -2.24 20.96
C TRP A 24 -4.76 -3.31 21.90
N GLN A 25 -3.88 -2.92 22.82
CA GLN A 25 -3.31 -3.83 23.83
C GLN A 25 -4.39 -4.40 24.74
N ARG A 26 -5.33 -3.56 25.20
CA ARG A 26 -6.43 -3.97 26.08
C ARG A 26 -7.35 -4.99 25.40
N VAL A 27 -7.83 -4.69 24.19
CA VAL A 27 -8.70 -5.58 23.42
C VAL A 27 -7.98 -6.87 23.07
N ARG A 28 -6.70 -6.79 22.67
CA ARG A 28 -5.89 -7.99 22.40
C ARG A 28 -5.72 -8.85 23.65
N GLY A 29 -5.38 -8.25 24.78
CA GLY A 29 -5.22 -8.97 26.04
C GLY A 29 -6.51 -9.63 26.51
N ARG A 30 -7.65 -8.95 26.32
CA ARG A 30 -8.97 -9.51 26.59
C ARG A 30 -9.28 -10.68 25.67
N MET A 31 -9.06 -10.56 24.36
CA MET A 31 -9.33 -11.68 23.45
C MET A 31 -8.47 -12.92 23.75
N ILE A 32 -7.22 -12.73 24.19
CA ILE A 32 -6.34 -13.83 24.62
C ILE A 32 -6.89 -14.47 25.90
N PHE A 33 -7.32 -13.66 26.87
CA PHE A 33 -7.97 -14.12 28.08
C PHE A 33 -9.24 -14.92 27.80
N GLU A 34 -10.18 -14.36 27.05
CA GLU A 34 -11.46 -15.01 26.73
C GLU A 34 -11.24 -16.31 25.95
N GLN A 35 -10.21 -16.39 25.10
CA GLN A 35 -9.84 -17.64 24.43
C GLN A 35 -9.30 -18.69 25.42
N GLU A 36 -8.48 -18.28 26.40
CA GLU A 36 -8.00 -19.19 27.44
C GLU A 36 -9.17 -19.73 28.26
N GLU A 37 -10.09 -18.86 28.69
CA GLU A 37 -11.29 -19.26 29.44
C GLU A 37 -12.17 -20.20 28.62
N LEU A 38 -12.35 -19.91 27.33
CA LEU A 38 -13.11 -20.77 26.41
C LEU A 38 -12.47 -22.16 26.25
N ASP A 39 -11.14 -22.25 26.17
CA ASP A 39 -10.46 -23.54 26.05
C ASP A 39 -10.75 -24.43 27.27
N TRP A 40 -10.66 -23.87 28.49
CA TRP A 40 -10.98 -24.59 29.73
C TRP A 40 -12.46 -24.91 29.88
N GLU A 41 -13.35 -24.01 29.45
CA GLU A 41 -14.79 -24.29 29.41
C GLU A 41 -15.10 -25.47 28.49
N VAL A 42 -14.50 -25.50 27.30
CA VAL A 42 -14.65 -26.57 26.32
C VAL A 42 -14.17 -27.91 26.89
N TYR A 43 -13.06 -27.95 27.61
CA TYR A 43 -12.61 -29.19 28.26
C TYR A 43 -13.68 -29.75 29.20
N ARG A 44 -14.35 -28.89 29.97
CA ARG A 44 -15.43 -29.31 30.86
C ARG A 44 -16.68 -29.74 30.09
N LEU A 45 -17.10 -28.96 29.09
CA LEU A 45 -18.30 -29.26 28.29
C LEU A 45 -18.21 -30.59 27.55
N TYR A 46 -17.01 -31.00 27.15
CA TYR A 46 -16.75 -32.29 26.51
C TYR A 46 -16.46 -33.42 27.50
N GLY A 47 -16.55 -33.17 28.81
CA GLY A 47 -16.32 -34.17 29.86
C GLY A 47 -14.87 -34.63 29.99
N LEU A 48 -13.90 -33.81 29.55
CA LEU A 48 -12.48 -34.07 29.75
C LEU A 48 -12.04 -33.71 31.17
N ILE A 49 -12.75 -32.79 31.81
CA ILE A 49 -12.57 -32.39 33.22
C ILE A 49 -13.94 -32.25 33.89
N ASP A 50 -14.04 -32.62 35.16
CA ASP A 50 -15.28 -32.44 35.94
C ASP A 50 -15.33 -31.08 36.64
N ALA A 51 -14.16 -30.58 37.07
CA ALA A 51 -14.07 -29.33 37.81
C ALA A 51 -14.26 -28.12 36.89
N ASP A 52 -14.96 -27.09 37.38
CA ASP A 52 -14.96 -25.79 36.72
C ASP A 52 -13.61 -25.10 36.93
N LEU A 53 -12.89 -24.93 35.83
CA LEU A 53 -11.60 -24.26 35.76
C LEU A 53 -11.68 -22.98 34.91
N THR A 54 -12.82 -22.31 34.86
CA THR A 54 -12.97 -20.96 34.30
C THR A 54 -12.98 -19.89 35.39
N TYR A 55 -12.56 -18.67 35.05
CA TYR A 55 -12.55 -17.51 35.93
C TYR A 55 -13.89 -16.77 35.88
N TRP A 56 -14.50 -16.58 37.05
CA TRP A 56 -15.79 -15.88 37.21
C TRP A 56 -15.66 -14.53 37.92
N GLY A 57 -14.44 -14.15 38.32
CA GLY A 57 -14.18 -12.84 38.92
C GLY A 57 -14.10 -11.74 37.88
N SER A 58 -14.02 -10.49 38.35
CA SER A 58 -13.89 -9.30 37.49
C SER A 58 -12.61 -8.50 37.76
N ALA A 59 -11.69 -9.05 38.56
CA ALA A 59 -10.49 -8.33 39.00
C ALA A 59 -9.35 -8.39 37.95
N ILE A 60 -9.50 -9.22 36.91
CA ILE A 60 -8.64 -9.25 35.74
C ILE A 60 -9.51 -9.26 34.48
N GLU A 61 -9.15 -8.43 33.49
CA GLU A 61 -9.91 -8.29 32.24
C GLU A 61 -9.13 -8.78 31.00
N GLY A 62 -7.88 -9.20 31.18
CA GLY A 62 -7.00 -9.58 30.09
C GLY A 62 -5.66 -10.15 30.56
N ILE A 63 -5.06 -10.98 29.71
CA ILE A 63 -3.70 -11.50 29.87
C ILE A 63 -2.92 -11.28 28.58
N VAL A 64 -1.58 -11.26 28.67
CA VAL A 64 -0.72 -11.17 27.48
C VAL A 64 -0.16 -12.53 27.10
N LEU A 65 0.43 -12.63 25.89
CA LEU A 65 1.18 -13.82 25.51
C LEU A 65 2.30 -14.09 26.52
N GLY A 66 2.51 -15.38 26.80
CA GLY A 66 3.41 -15.87 27.83
C GLY A 66 2.70 -16.18 29.14
N GLN A 67 1.49 -15.65 29.34
CA GLN A 67 0.77 -15.79 30.60
C GLN A 67 -0.41 -16.78 30.54
N ARG A 68 -0.61 -17.51 29.45
CA ARG A 68 -1.57 -18.61 29.42
C ARG A 68 -1.02 -19.84 30.15
N ALA A 69 -1.90 -20.73 30.64
CA ALA A 69 -1.46 -21.86 31.45
C ALA A 69 -0.42 -22.73 30.73
N PHE A 70 -0.65 -23.09 29.46
CA PHE A 70 0.36 -23.83 28.70
C PHE A 70 1.67 -23.07 28.46
N GLU A 71 1.62 -21.74 28.28
CA GLU A 71 2.84 -20.95 28.04
C GLU A 71 3.70 -20.90 29.29
N ILE A 72 3.08 -20.83 30.47
CA ILE A 72 3.78 -20.90 31.75
C ILE A 72 4.36 -22.30 31.97
N ASN A 73 3.59 -23.36 31.71
CA ASN A 73 4.10 -24.74 31.79
C ASN A 73 5.27 -24.97 30.81
N LEU A 74 5.14 -24.51 29.57
CA LEU A 74 6.18 -24.59 28.55
C LEU A 74 7.44 -23.83 28.97
N ALA A 75 7.28 -22.60 29.48
CA ALA A 75 8.41 -21.80 29.97
C ALA A 75 9.17 -22.51 31.10
N ARG A 76 8.46 -23.11 32.07
CA ARG A 76 9.07 -23.89 33.15
C ARG A 76 9.86 -25.08 32.62
N ARG A 77 9.27 -25.85 31.70
CA ARG A 77 9.93 -27.02 31.11
C ARG A 77 11.16 -26.65 30.28
N VAL A 78 11.15 -25.50 29.62
CA VAL A 78 12.33 -24.96 28.91
C VAL A 78 13.42 -24.55 29.90
N GLU A 79 13.06 -23.88 30.99
CA GLU A 79 14.00 -23.49 32.07
C GLU A 79 14.65 -24.73 32.73
N GLU A 80 13.88 -25.80 32.91
CA GLU A 80 14.36 -27.09 33.44
C GLU A 80 15.15 -27.92 32.42
N GLY A 81 15.23 -27.50 31.15
CA GLY A 81 15.90 -28.24 30.07
C GLY A 81 15.14 -29.49 29.61
N ALA A 82 13.86 -29.61 29.96
CA ALA A 82 13.00 -30.73 29.60
C ALA A 82 12.32 -30.55 28.21
N GLU A 83 12.40 -29.36 27.63
CA GLU A 83 11.80 -29.04 26.34
C GLU A 83 12.57 -27.93 25.61
N GLU A 84 12.67 -28.03 24.28
CA GLU A 84 13.21 -26.96 23.42
C GLU A 84 12.07 -26.36 22.59
N THR A 85 11.99 -25.03 22.51
CA THR A 85 10.90 -24.38 21.77
C THR A 85 11.32 -23.08 21.09
N ALA A 86 10.78 -22.86 19.90
CA ALA A 86 10.84 -21.57 19.21
C ALA A 86 9.59 -20.71 19.47
N TRP A 87 8.69 -21.14 20.36
CA TRP A 87 7.39 -20.50 20.57
C TRP A 87 7.51 -19.03 20.97
N PHE A 88 8.29 -18.73 22.00
CA PHE A 88 8.43 -17.39 22.56
C PHE A 88 9.08 -16.42 21.57
N GLU A 89 10.17 -16.83 20.92
CA GLU A 89 10.85 -16.05 19.88
C GLU A 89 9.92 -15.78 18.70
N ARG A 90 9.25 -16.82 18.16
CA ARG A 90 8.38 -16.70 16.98
C ARG A 90 7.21 -15.76 17.18
N HIS A 91 6.67 -15.68 18.39
CA HIS A 91 5.48 -14.86 18.69
C HIS A 91 5.82 -13.58 19.44
N ASN A 92 7.10 -13.25 19.60
CA ASN A 92 7.60 -12.10 20.37
C ASN A 92 6.94 -12.02 21.76
N SER A 93 6.91 -13.17 22.44
CA SER A 93 6.29 -13.35 23.75
C SER A 93 7.38 -13.55 24.80
N THR A 94 7.16 -13.02 26.01
CA THR A 94 8.04 -13.28 27.15
C THR A 94 7.77 -14.67 27.69
N ALA A 95 8.82 -15.46 27.95
CA ALA A 95 8.71 -16.70 28.70
C ALA A 95 8.49 -16.37 30.19
N VAL A 96 7.31 -16.68 30.72
CA VAL A 96 6.94 -16.39 32.10
C VAL A 96 6.85 -17.71 32.86
N THR A 97 7.73 -17.91 33.83
CA THR A 97 7.78 -19.14 34.65
C THR A 97 7.01 -19.01 35.96
N GLU A 98 6.88 -17.79 36.47
CA GLU A 98 6.16 -17.46 37.70
C GLU A 98 4.80 -16.82 37.43
N LEU A 99 3.81 -17.13 38.26
CA LEU A 99 2.50 -16.49 38.17
C LEU A 99 2.65 -14.97 38.44
N PRO A 100 2.20 -14.08 37.53
CA PRO A 100 2.37 -12.64 37.67
C PRO A 100 1.87 -12.10 39.02
N ALA A 101 2.72 -11.34 39.72
CA ALA A 101 2.38 -10.77 41.02
C ALA A 101 1.16 -9.83 40.96
N SER A 102 0.96 -9.16 39.81
CA SER A 102 -0.17 -8.27 39.54
C SER A 102 -1.52 -8.98 39.45
N TRP A 103 -1.55 -10.31 39.32
CA TRP A 103 -2.79 -11.04 39.25
C TRP A 103 -3.50 -11.11 40.61
N PRO A 104 -4.83 -11.03 40.61
CA PRO A 104 -5.66 -11.38 41.77
C PRO A 104 -5.36 -12.79 42.31
N ASP A 105 -5.45 -12.97 43.62
CA ASP A 105 -5.08 -14.24 44.27
C ASP A 105 -6.02 -15.40 43.88
N ASP A 106 -7.29 -15.10 43.60
CA ASP A 106 -8.27 -16.06 43.07
C ASP A 106 -7.89 -16.54 41.66
N TYR A 107 -7.43 -15.64 40.79
CA TYR A 107 -6.95 -16.00 39.46
C TYR A 107 -5.62 -16.77 39.51
N LYS A 108 -4.68 -16.39 40.38
CA LYS A 108 -3.45 -17.17 40.62
C LYS A 108 -3.78 -18.60 41.07
N SER A 109 -4.70 -18.74 42.01
CA SER A 109 -5.14 -20.05 42.52
C SER A 109 -5.78 -20.89 41.43
N LEU A 110 -6.57 -20.27 40.54
CA LEU A 110 -7.16 -20.94 39.38
C LEU A 110 -6.08 -21.44 38.41
N VAL A 111 -5.14 -20.58 38.01
CA VAL A 111 -4.07 -20.95 37.07
C VAL A 111 -3.15 -22.01 37.67
N GLN A 112 -2.89 -21.97 38.98
CA GLN A 112 -2.14 -23.03 39.66
C GLN A 112 -2.83 -24.39 39.53
N ARG A 113 -4.16 -24.46 39.71
CA ARG A 113 -4.93 -25.70 39.50
C ARG A 113 -4.91 -26.16 38.04
N ARG A 114 -4.94 -25.23 37.09
CA ARG A 114 -4.78 -25.52 35.65
C ARG A 114 -3.41 -26.17 35.38
N LEU A 115 -2.33 -25.60 35.91
CA LEU A 115 -0.97 -26.13 35.77
C LEU A 115 -0.83 -27.53 36.38
N GLU A 116 -1.36 -27.74 37.58
CA GLU A 116 -1.40 -29.06 38.23
C GLU A 116 -2.14 -30.10 37.39
N LEU A 117 -3.22 -29.71 36.70
CA LEU A 117 -3.95 -30.61 35.83
C LEU A 117 -3.19 -30.92 34.53
N ILE A 118 -2.51 -29.95 33.95
CA ILE A 118 -1.59 -30.16 32.81
C ILE A 118 -0.49 -31.17 33.18
N GLU A 119 0.01 -31.11 34.40
CA GLU A 119 1.04 -32.03 34.89
C GLU A 119 0.48 -33.42 35.21
N SER A 120 -0.74 -33.55 35.73
CA SER A 120 -1.29 -34.83 36.20
C SER A 120 -2.11 -35.60 35.16
N ASP A 121 -2.78 -34.91 34.22
CA ASP A 121 -3.65 -35.54 33.21
C ASP A 121 -3.01 -35.55 31.82
N ARG A 122 -2.84 -36.75 31.25
CA ARG A 122 -2.20 -36.94 29.93
C ARG A 122 -2.99 -36.29 28.78
N ASN A 123 -4.32 -36.34 28.83
CA ASN A 123 -5.17 -35.80 27.77
C ASN A 123 -5.15 -34.28 27.79
N ILE A 124 -5.24 -33.67 28.98
CA ILE A 124 -5.12 -32.22 29.14
C ILE A 124 -3.72 -31.75 28.75
N ARG A 125 -2.67 -32.46 29.17
CA ARG A 125 -1.29 -32.15 28.74
C ARG A 125 -1.13 -32.12 27.24
N LEU A 126 -1.79 -33.03 26.52
CA LEU A 126 -1.75 -33.08 25.06
C LEU A 126 -2.44 -31.86 24.44
N LEU A 127 -3.62 -31.47 24.93
CA LEU A 127 -4.38 -30.33 24.39
C LEU A 127 -3.74 -28.98 24.74
N GLU A 128 -3.03 -28.91 25.85
CA GLU A 128 -2.23 -27.75 26.25
C GLU A 128 -0.82 -27.78 25.61
N GLN A 129 -0.60 -28.51 24.51
CA GLN A 129 0.60 -28.35 23.70
C GLN A 129 0.45 -27.16 22.72
N PRO A 130 1.56 -26.47 22.36
CA PRO A 130 1.55 -25.32 21.46
C PRO A 130 0.83 -25.55 20.11
N GLU A 131 0.84 -26.78 19.60
CA GLU A 131 0.23 -27.16 18.33
C GLU A 131 -1.29 -27.05 18.34
N PHE A 132 -1.92 -27.21 19.50
CA PHE A 132 -3.37 -27.19 19.66
C PHE A 132 -3.90 -25.83 20.15
N LYS A 133 -3.00 -24.88 20.46
CA LYS A 133 -3.37 -23.57 20.98
C LYS A 133 -3.29 -22.49 19.90
N ARG A 134 -4.18 -21.50 20.01
CA ARG A 134 -4.18 -20.35 19.10
C ARG A 134 -2.89 -19.54 19.26
N ARG A 135 -2.20 -19.30 18.14
CA ARG A 135 -0.90 -18.60 18.10
C ARG A 135 -0.97 -17.09 18.31
N TRP A 136 -2.11 -16.46 18.01
CA TRP A 136 -2.28 -15.00 18.07
C TRP A 136 -1.24 -14.21 17.25
N ALA A 137 -0.74 -14.81 16.16
CA ALA A 137 0.17 -14.15 15.23
C ALA A 137 -0.57 -13.02 14.49
N ILE A 138 -0.12 -11.79 14.72
CA ILE A 138 -0.61 -10.58 14.08
C ILE A 138 0.58 -9.66 13.82
N THR A 139 0.46 -8.79 12.82
CA THR A 139 1.40 -7.67 12.64
C THR A 139 1.49 -6.88 13.93
N ASP A 140 2.69 -6.58 14.41
CA ASP A 140 2.87 -5.83 15.64
C ASP A 140 2.33 -4.40 15.52
N TRP A 141 2.03 -3.78 16.67
CA TRP A 141 1.47 -2.44 16.70
C TRP A 141 2.37 -1.41 16.01
N SER A 142 3.69 -1.49 16.17
CA SER A 142 4.61 -0.50 15.60
C SER A 142 4.59 -0.54 14.06
N THR A 143 4.52 -1.74 13.48
CA THR A 143 4.37 -1.92 12.04
C THR A 143 3.00 -1.44 11.55
N GLN A 144 1.91 -1.76 12.27
CA GLN A 144 0.57 -1.27 11.93
C GLN A 144 0.49 0.26 11.99
N ARG A 145 1.02 0.86 13.06
CA ARG A 145 1.10 2.32 13.26
C ARG A 145 1.86 2.98 12.13
N LYS A 146 3.05 2.46 11.78
CA LYS A 146 3.85 2.98 10.66
C LYS A 146 3.06 2.92 9.35
N GLY A 147 2.48 1.76 9.03
CA GLY A 147 1.67 1.60 7.81
C GLY A 147 0.48 2.55 7.76
N ALA A 148 -0.26 2.71 8.87
CA ALA A 148 -1.41 3.60 8.95
C ALA A 148 -1.02 5.08 8.76
N LEU A 149 0.10 5.50 9.36
CA LEU A 149 0.62 6.85 9.18
C LEU A 149 1.11 7.10 7.74
N GLN A 150 1.79 6.13 7.11
CA GLN A 150 2.20 6.22 5.71
C GLN A 150 0.99 6.36 4.79
N GLN A 151 -0.07 5.56 5.01
CA GLN A 151 -1.31 5.68 4.25
C GLN A 151 -1.99 7.04 4.47
N ALA A 152 -2.04 7.56 5.70
CA ALA A 152 -2.62 8.87 5.97
C ALA A 152 -1.85 10.03 5.29
N VAL A 153 -0.53 9.92 5.13
CA VAL A 153 0.27 10.88 4.34
C VAL A 153 -0.09 10.79 2.86
N LEU A 154 -0.15 9.57 2.32
CA LEU A 154 -0.51 9.34 0.93
C LEU A 154 -1.96 9.79 0.63
N ASP A 155 -2.89 9.61 1.56
CA ASP A 155 -4.29 10.08 1.46
C ASP A 155 -4.37 11.59 1.28
N ARG A 156 -3.50 12.33 1.98
CA ARG A 156 -3.38 13.79 1.81
C ARG A 156 -2.84 14.18 0.45
N LEU A 157 -1.86 13.43 -0.05
CA LEU A 157 -1.26 13.68 -1.36
C LEU A 157 -2.23 13.41 -2.52
N GLU A 158 -3.31 12.67 -2.30
CA GLU A 158 -4.38 12.44 -3.29
C GLU A 158 -5.42 13.58 -3.36
N GLY A 159 -5.27 14.65 -2.58
CA GLY A 159 -6.17 15.80 -2.63
C GLY A 159 -6.29 16.38 -4.06
N PRO A 160 -7.49 16.38 -4.70
CA PRO A 160 -7.62 16.77 -6.11
C PRO A 160 -7.13 18.19 -6.43
N THR A 161 -7.19 19.10 -5.46
CA THR A 161 -6.73 20.49 -5.57
C THR A 161 -5.21 20.61 -5.72
N LEU A 162 -4.42 19.64 -5.26
CA LEU A 162 -2.96 19.61 -5.44
C LEU A 162 -2.57 19.40 -6.90
N TRP A 163 -3.45 18.72 -7.63
CA TRP A 163 -3.24 18.23 -8.99
C TRP A 163 -3.91 19.11 -10.05
N GLN A 164 -4.27 20.34 -9.67
CA GLN A 164 -4.84 21.34 -10.55
C GLN A 164 -4.17 22.70 -10.32
N ASP A 165 -4.19 23.53 -11.35
CA ASP A 165 -3.90 24.96 -11.29
C ASP A 165 -4.97 25.74 -12.04
N ALA A 166 -4.79 27.05 -12.20
CA ALA A 166 -5.74 27.91 -12.88
C ALA A 166 -6.02 27.48 -14.34
N GLN A 167 -5.12 26.73 -14.97
CA GLN A 167 -5.24 26.27 -16.37
C GLN A 167 -5.68 24.81 -16.48
N GLY A 168 -5.98 24.15 -15.35
CA GLY A 168 -6.52 22.80 -15.30
C GLY A 168 -5.57 21.79 -14.66
N PRO A 169 -5.66 20.49 -15.01
CA PRO A 169 -4.86 19.44 -14.40
C PRO A 169 -3.38 19.63 -14.72
N THR A 170 -2.52 19.38 -13.73
CA THR A 170 -1.10 19.70 -13.81
C THR A 170 -0.24 18.65 -13.09
N THR A 171 0.90 18.29 -13.67
CA THR A 171 1.84 17.38 -13.01
C THR A 171 2.71 18.16 -12.02
N ARG A 172 3.11 17.51 -10.93
CA ARG A 172 3.87 18.13 -9.83
C ARG A 172 5.10 17.30 -9.51
N SER A 173 6.22 17.96 -9.25
CA SER A 173 7.35 17.29 -8.62
C SER A 173 7.10 17.06 -7.13
N VAL A 174 7.90 16.19 -6.52
CA VAL A 174 7.86 15.97 -5.07
C VAL A 174 8.18 17.25 -4.30
N ALA A 175 9.13 18.07 -4.77
CA ALA A 175 9.45 19.34 -4.12
C ALA A 175 8.27 20.33 -4.21
N GLU A 176 7.60 20.43 -5.37
CA GLU A 176 6.40 21.25 -5.53
C GLU A 176 5.27 20.81 -4.58
N LEU A 177 5.04 19.50 -4.44
CA LEU A 177 4.05 18.97 -3.48
C LEU A 177 4.42 19.30 -2.03
N ALA A 178 5.69 19.14 -1.66
CA ALA A 178 6.19 19.50 -0.33
C ALA A 178 6.00 21.00 -0.03
N ASP A 179 6.21 21.86 -1.03
CA ASP A 179 6.03 23.30 -0.91
C ASP A 179 4.55 23.70 -0.81
N LEU A 180 3.68 23.12 -1.63
CA LEU A 180 2.22 23.33 -1.57
C LEU A 180 1.66 22.93 -0.19
N LEU A 181 2.21 21.87 0.40
CA LEU A 181 1.77 21.33 1.68
C LEU A 181 2.60 21.83 2.86
N ARG A 182 3.50 22.81 2.66
CA ARG A 182 4.37 23.34 3.73
C ARG A 182 3.58 23.94 4.89
N ALA A 183 2.36 24.42 4.66
CA ALA A 183 1.49 24.96 5.70
C ALA A 183 0.54 23.92 6.32
N ASP A 184 0.48 22.70 5.79
CA ASP A 184 -0.41 21.65 6.30
C ASP A 184 0.09 21.14 7.66
N THR A 185 -0.63 21.52 8.71
CA THR A 185 -0.30 21.14 10.09
C THR A 185 -0.45 19.64 10.33
N VAL A 186 -1.45 19.00 9.71
CA VAL A 186 -1.70 17.58 9.90
C VAL A 186 -0.63 16.75 9.20
N LEU A 187 -0.23 17.13 7.98
CA LEU A 187 0.89 16.47 7.30
C LEU A 187 2.17 16.56 8.13
N LYS A 188 2.47 17.71 8.73
CA LYS A 188 3.63 17.87 9.62
C LYS A 188 3.55 16.97 10.85
N GLU A 189 2.38 16.86 11.47
CA GLU A 189 2.18 15.95 12.61
C GLU A 189 2.37 14.49 12.21
N LEU A 190 1.80 14.06 11.09
CA LEU A 190 2.00 12.72 10.55
C LEU A 190 3.48 12.45 10.23
N ALA A 191 4.16 13.41 9.62
CA ALA A 191 5.57 13.33 9.30
C ALA A 191 6.43 13.21 10.56
N ARG A 192 6.20 14.05 11.58
CA ARG A 192 6.87 13.96 12.89
C ARG A 192 6.63 12.60 13.56
N ALA A 193 5.40 12.09 13.49
CA ALA A 193 5.05 10.79 14.06
C ALA A 193 5.74 9.62 13.34
N LEU A 194 5.98 9.74 12.03
CA LEU A 194 6.69 8.77 11.20
C LEU A 194 8.21 8.79 11.38
N THR A 195 8.81 9.99 11.39
CA THR A 195 10.27 10.16 11.39
C THR A 195 10.86 10.27 12.79
N GLY A 196 10.06 10.67 13.78
CA GLY A 196 10.54 11.04 15.11
C GLY A 196 11.30 12.36 15.15
N THR A 197 11.32 13.14 14.06
CA THR A 197 12.03 14.42 13.97
C THR A 197 11.07 15.59 14.15
N ALA A 198 11.46 16.61 14.92
CA ALA A 198 10.62 17.78 15.17
C ALA A 198 10.32 18.58 13.89
N GLU A 199 11.29 18.71 12.99
CA GLU A 199 11.13 19.37 11.69
C GLU A 199 11.51 18.36 10.59
N PRO A 200 10.56 17.54 10.13
CA PRO A 200 10.80 16.55 9.09
C PRO A 200 10.99 17.21 7.72
N ASP A 201 11.91 16.66 6.92
CA ASP A 201 12.02 16.98 5.50
C ASP A 201 10.86 16.34 4.75
N LEU A 202 9.87 17.16 4.38
CA LEU A 202 8.66 16.70 3.69
C LEU A 202 8.99 16.17 2.29
N ALA A 203 9.93 16.77 1.56
CA ALA A 203 10.28 16.31 0.22
C ALA A 203 10.94 14.92 0.28
N ALA A 204 11.85 14.70 1.24
CA ALA A 204 12.47 13.39 1.44
C ALA A 204 11.43 12.32 1.88
N LEU A 205 10.52 12.67 2.79
CA LEU A 205 9.46 11.77 3.24
C LEU A 205 8.53 11.39 2.07
N ILE A 206 7.99 12.38 1.37
CA ILE A 206 7.08 12.19 0.24
C ILE A 206 7.78 11.36 -0.85
N GLY A 207 9.01 11.72 -1.22
CA GLY A 207 9.78 11.00 -2.24
C GLY A 207 10.03 9.53 -1.88
N GLY A 208 10.25 9.22 -0.60
CA GLY A 208 10.39 7.85 -0.12
C GLY A 208 9.11 7.04 -0.27
N LEU A 209 7.95 7.61 0.08
CA LEU A 209 6.66 6.91 0.03
C LEU A 209 6.16 6.70 -1.40
N ILE A 210 6.29 7.71 -2.27
CA ILE A 210 5.70 7.66 -3.61
C ILE A 210 6.36 6.62 -4.52
N SER A 211 7.63 6.26 -4.26
CA SER A 211 8.38 5.31 -5.08
C SER A 211 7.71 3.92 -5.22
N ASP A 212 6.93 3.53 -4.20
CA ASP A 212 6.18 2.27 -4.17
C ASP A 212 4.72 2.43 -4.64
N GLU A 213 4.22 3.67 -4.69
CA GLU A 213 2.81 4.01 -4.94
C GLU A 213 2.57 4.66 -6.31
N ALA A 214 3.64 4.83 -7.11
CA ALA A 214 3.59 5.42 -8.45
C ALA A 214 3.96 4.41 -9.55
N VAL A 215 3.13 4.36 -10.59
CA VAL A 215 3.39 3.56 -11.80
C VAL A 215 3.59 4.49 -13.00
N PRO A 216 4.59 4.27 -13.87
CA PRO A 216 4.84 5.13 -15.02
C PRO A 216 3.67 5.24 -16.01
N PHE A 217 3.50 6.43 -16.59
CA PHE A 217 2.42 6.75 -17.54
C PHE A 217 2.46 5.95 -18.86
N LEU A 218 3.64 5.56 -19.33
CA LEU A 218 3.84 4.86 -20.61
C LEU A 218 4.11 3.36 -20.42
N ALA A 219 3.51 2.50 -21.26
CA ALA A 219 3.69 1.04 -21.19
C ALA A 219 5.16 0.62 -21.27
N ALA A 220 5.94 1.27 -22.13
CA ALA A 220 7.37 1.01 -22.30
C ALA A 220 8.20 1.20 -21.01
N TYR A 221 7.76 2.07 -20.10
CA TYR A 221 8.34 2.25 -18.77
C TYR A 221 7.81 1.25 -17.73
N ARG A 222 6.62 0.70 -17.92
CA ARG A 222 6.02 -0.30 -17.02
C ARG A 222 6.54 -1.71 -17.29
N TYR A 223 6.59 -2.10 -18.55
CA TYR A 223 6.82 -3.47 -18.99
C TYR A 223 8.20 -3.69 -19.63
N LYS A 224 8.66 -4.93 -19.56
CA LYS A 224 9.73 -5.48 -20.40
C LYS A 224 9.15 -5.81 -21.80
N PRO A 225 9.98 -6.11 -22.82
CA PRO A 225 9.49 -6.37 -24.18
C PRO A 225 8.31 -7.35 -24.26
N ALA A 226 8.40 -8.52 -23.60
CA ALA A 226 7.31 -9.50 -23.59
C ALA A 226 6.01 -8.98 -22.93
N GLY A 227 6.12 -8.07 -21.96
CA GLY A 227 4.95 -7.43 -21.37
C GLY A 227 4.35 -6.35 -22.27
N VAL A 228 5.15 -5.65 -23.08
CA VAL A 228 4.66 -4.72 -24.11
C VAL A 228 3.86 -5.47 -25.18
N GLU A 229 4.31 -6.65 -25.61
CA GLU A 229 3.55 -7.50 -26.54
C GLU A 229 2.17 -7.87 -25.97
N LYS A 230 2.11 -8.23 -24.69
CA LYS A 230 0.83 -8.47 -24.00
C LYS A 230 -0.04 -7.22 -23.94
N TYR A 231 0.56 -6.06 -23.67
CA TYR A 231 -0.15 -4.78 -23.66
C TYR A 231 -0.79 -4.48 -25.02
N ARG A 232 -0.10 -4.75 -26.13
CA ARG A 232 -0.66 -4.63 -27.48
C ARG A 232 -1.80 -5.59 -27.74
N ALA A 233 -1.65 -6.87 -27.35
CA ALA A 233 -2.74 -7.84 -27.48
C ALA A 233 -4.00 -7.42 -26.68
N TRP A 234 -3.82 -6.81 -25.50
CA TRP A 234 -4.93 -6.23 -24.74
C TRP A 234 -5.58 -5.04 -25.45
N GLN A 235 -4.80 -4.14 -26.05
CA GLN A 235 -5.33 -3.02 -26.83
C GLN A 235 -6.15 -3.49 -28.04
N GLU A 236 -5.72 -4.55 -28.73
CA GLU A 236 -6.46 -5.18 -29.83
C GLU A 236 -7.79 -5.78 -29.34
N VAL A 237 -7.77 -6.50 -28.22
CA VAL A 237 -8.99 -7.04 -27.58
C VAL A 237 -9.99 -5.93 -27.25
N TRP A 238 -9.53 -4.82 -26.65
CA TRP A 238 -10.40 -3.67 -26.37
C TRP A 238 -10.92 -3.00 -27.65
N ALA A 239 -10.12 -2.95 -28.72
CA ALA A 239 -10.57 -2.42 -30.00
C ALA A 239 -11.66 -3.29 -30.63
N LEU A 240 -11.56 -4.62 -30.51
CA LEU A 240 -12.61 -5.55 -30.94
C LEU A 240 -13.87 -5.39 -30.08
N GLN A 241 -13.74 -5.26 -28.76
CA GLN A 241 -14.88 -4.99 -27.86
C GLN A 241 -15.61 -3.70 -28.23
N ARG A 242 -14.89 -2.60 -28.52
CA ARG A 242 -15.51 -1.36 -29.00
C ARG A 242 -16.30 -1.53 -30.30
N ARG A 243 -15.80 -2.35 -31.23
CA ARG A 243 -16.52 -2.66 -32.48
C ARG A 243 -17.77 -3.50 -32.21
N GLU A 244 -17.69 -4.46 -31.30
CA GLU A 244 -18.85 -5.23 -30.83
C GLU A 244 -19.91 -4.32 -30.20
N ASP A 245 -19.49 -3.40 -29.32
CA ASP A 245 -20.37 -2.40 -28.69
C ASP A 245 -21.03 -1.46 -29.71
N ALA A 246 -20.35 -1.19 -30.83
CA ALA A 246 -20.89 -0.44 -31.98
C ALA A 246 -21.84 -1.27 -32.87
N GLY A 247 -22.09 -2.55 -32.54
CA GLY A 247 -23.01 -3.44 -33.23
C GLY A 247 -22.37 -4.35 -34.28
N GLU A 248 -21.04 -4.35 -34.43
CA GLU A 248 -20.36 -5.27 -35.34
C GLU A 248 -20.29 -6.69 -34.75
N LYS A 249 -20.45 -7.71 -35.59
CA LYS A 249 -20.20 -9.10 -35.17
C LYS A 249 -18.72 -9.43 -35.32
N VAL A 250 -18.00 -9.45 -34.21
CA VAL A 250 -16.57 -9.78 -34.16
C VAL A 250 -16.30 -10.94 -33.20
N THR A 251 -15.17 -11.62 -33.36
CA THR A 251 -14.71 -12.65 -32.42
C THR A 251 -13.61 -12.07 -31.55
N ILE A 252 -13.83 -12.03 -30.24
CA ILE A 252 -12.89 -11.43 -29.28
C ILE A 252 -12.09 -12.56 -28.60
N PRO A 253 -10.76 -12.63 -28.77
CA PRO A 253 -9.95 -13.63 -28.10
C PRO A 253 -9.78 -13.31 -26.62
N VAL A 254 -9.48 -14.33 -25.81
CA VAL A 254 -9.10 -14.12 -24.40
C VAL A 254 -7.69 -13.54 -24.36
N PRO A 255 -7.48 -12.36 -23.74
CA PRO A 255 -6.17 -11.73 -23.70
C PRO A 255 -5.19 -12.50 -22.77
N PRO A 256 -3.88 -12.39 -23.03
CA PRO A 256 -2.87 -13.06 -22.21
C PRO A 256 -2.81 -12.47 -20.79
N LYS A 257 -2.55 -13.33 -19.80
CA LYS A 257 -2.31 -12.89 -18.41
C LYS A 257 -0.88 -12.40 -18.22
N TYR A 258 -0.72 -11.39 -17.39
CA TYR A 258 0.58 -10.93 -16.93
C TYR A 258 1.12 -11.77 -15.77
N ALA A 259 2.45 -11.76 -15.63
CA ALA A 259 3.20 -12.26 -14.51
C ALA A 259 4.29 -11.25 -14.11
N GLN A 260 4.89 -11.41 -12.94
CA GLN A 260 5.94 -10.51 -12.45
C GLN A 260 7.09 -10.33 -13.44
N VAL A 261 7.42 -11.35 -14.22
CA VAL A 261 8.51 -11.32 -15.22
C VAL A 261 8.27 -10.30 -16.33
N ASP A 262 7.02 -9.96 -16.62
CA ASP A 262 6.62 -9.01 -17.67
C ASP A 262 6.85 -7.55 -17.25
N PHE A 263 6.94 -7.27 -15.95
CA PHE A 263 7.10 -5.92 -15.40
C PHE A 263 8.57 -5.57 -15.18
N ARG A 264 8.90 -4.28 -15.30
CA ARG A 264 10.25 -3.77 -15.00
C ARG A 264 10.57 -3.76 -13.51
N LYS A 265 9.58 -3.51 -12.64
CA LYS A 265 9.72 -3.52 -11.19
C LYS A 265 8.67 -4.40 -10.52
N THR A 266 9.04 -5.03 -9.42
CA THR A 266 8.13 -5.82 -8.57
C THR A 266 6.99 -4.96 -8.01
N THR A 267 7.25 -3.69 -7.70
CA THR A 267 6.22 -2.75 -7.21
C THR A 267 5.14 -2.50 -8.25
N TYR A 268 5.51 -2.36 -9.53
CA TYR A 268 4.53 -2.23 -10.61
C TYR A 268 3.65 -3.48 -10.74
N TRP A 269 4.25 -4.67 -10.62
CA TRP A 269 3.50 -5.93 -10.58
C TRP A 269 2.54 -6.00 -9.38
N LYS A 270 2.98 -5.58 -8.19
CA LYS A 270 2.15 -5.56 -6.98
C LYS A 270 0.93 -4.63 -7.16
N ALA A 271 1.12 -3.47 -7.80
CA ALA A 271 0.03 -2.54 -8.09
C ALA A 271 -0.94 -3.10 -9.15
N ARG A 272 -0.43 -3.71 -10.22
CA ARG A 272 -1.21 -4.03 -11.43
C ARG A 272 -1.77 -5.45 -11.49
N GLY A 273 -1.02 -6.43 -10.99
CA GLY A 273 -1.41 -7.84 -10.96
C GLY A 273 -1.65 -8.48 -12.33
N LYS A 274 -2.29 -9.66 -12.33
CA LYS A 274 -2.42 -10.56 -13.49
C LYS A 274 -3.21 -9.98 -14.67
N LEU A 275 -4.08 -9.01 -14.39
CA LEU A 275 -4.99 -8.37 -15.37
C LEU A 275 -4.61 -6.91 -15.63
N ASP A 276 -3.48 -6.46 -15.08
CA ASP A 276 -2.97 -5.11 -15.28
C ASP A 276 -3.93 -3.98 -14.84
N VAL A 277 -4.74 -4.25 -13.81
CA VAL A 277 -5.72 -3.30 -13.29
C VAL A 277 -4.97 -2.20 -12.53
N PRO A 278 -5.14 -0.90 -12.88
CA PRO A 278 -4.55 0.21 -12.14
C PRO A 278 -4.98 0.19 -10.67
N LYS A 279 -4.02 0.18 -9.74
CA LYS A 279 -4.26 0.31 -8.28
C LYS A 279 -3.22 1.21 -7.59
N GLU A 280 -2.32 1.78 -8.35
CA GLU A 280 -1.42 2.82 -7.89
C GLU A 280 -2.18 4.11 -7.56
N ARG A 281 -1.58 4.94 -6.72
CA ARG A 281 -2.15 6.22 -6.29
C ARG A 281 -1.68 7.39 -7.16
N PHE A 282 -0.48 7.24 -7.74
CA PHE A 282 0.17 8.26 -8.55
C PHE A 282 0.67 7.72 -9.89
N ILE A 283 0.78 8.63 -10.84
CA ILE A 283 1.36 8.38 -12.16
C ILE A 283 2.78 8.95 -12.15
N ALA A 284 3.79 8.14 -12.43
CA ALA A 284 5.15 8.65 -12.58
C ALA A 284 5.38 9.15 -14.01
N TYR A 285 6.11 10.26 -14.17
CA TYR A 285 6.55 10.78 -15.46
C TYR A 285 8.08 10.74 -15.58
N PRO A 286 8.71 9.56 -15.74
CA PRO A 286 10.16 9.46 -15.92
C PRO A 286 10.64 10.31 -17.10
N GLY A 287 11.74 11.05 -16.92
CA GLY A 287 12.32 11.92 -17.93
C GLY A 287 11.71 13.33 -17.98
N VAL A 288 10.60 13.58 -17.30
CA VAL A 288 10.07 14.94 -17.11
C VAL A 288 10.85 15.62 -15.98
N THR A 289 11.26 16.86 -16.23
CA THR A 289 12.12 17.63 -15.34
C THR A 289 11.48 18.95 -14.92
N ARG A 290 12.04 19.56 -13.87
CA ARG A 290 11.73 20.89 -13.37
C ARG A 290 13.04 21.66 -13.24
N GLU A 291 12.99 22.98 -13.43
CA GLU A 291 14.19 23.82 -13.30
C GLU A 291 14.66 23.84 -11.84
N GLY A 292 15.93 23.48 -11.61
CA GLY A 292 16.52 23.49 -10.26
C GLY A 292 16.01 22.42 -9.29
N ASP A 293 15.14 21.52 -9.74
CA ASP A 293 14.52 20.49 -8.90
C ASP A 293 14.78 19.08 -9.48
N PRO A 294 15.61 18.26 -8.80
CA PRO A 294 15.94 16.91 -9.26
C PRO A 294 14.90 15.86 -8.87
N THR A 295 13.83 16.23 -8.18
CA THR A 295 12.86 15.28 -7.64
C THR A 295 11.90 14.76 -8.72
N PRO A 296 11.37 13.53 -8.58
CA PRO A 296 10.49 12.94 -9.60
C PRO A 296 9.22 13.76 -9.83
N VAL A 297 8.80 13.85 -11.09
CA VAL A 297 7.52 14.45 -11.50
C VAL A 297 6.42 13.39 -11.56
N LEU A 298 5.26 13.78 -11.06
CA LEU A 298 4.12 12.92 -10.77
C LEU A 298 2.82 13.52 -11.28
N GLY A 299 1.86 12.66 -11.56
CA GLY A 299 0.45 13.02 -11.67
C GLY A 299 -0.38 12.16 -10.72
N TRP A 300 -1.68 12.41 -10.69
CA TRP A 300 -2.61 11.70 -9.84
C TRP A 300 -3.35 10.60 -10.60
N ALA A 301 -3.40 9.40 -10.04
CA ALA A 301 -4.11 8.28 -10.66
C ALA A 301 -5.64 8.44 -10.62
N GLY A 302 -6.17 9.36 -9.82
CA GLY A 302 -7.60 9.69 -9.79
C GLY A 302 -8.07 10.62 -10.92
N TRP A 303 -7.17 11.06 -11.81
CA TRP A 303 -7.55 11.81 -13.00
C TRP A 303 -8.40 10.98 -13.97
N SER A 304 -9.29 11.68 -14.68
CA SER A 304 -9.90 11.12 -15.89
C SER A 304 -8.84 10.97 -17.00
N HIS A 305 -9.11 10.12 -18.01
CA HIS A 305 -8.21 10.02 -19.18
C HIS A 305 -8.04 11.38 -19.89
N ARG A 306 -9.10 12.20 -19.91
CA ARG A 306 -9.05 13.61 -20.34
C ARG A 306 -8.01 14.39 -19.55
N ASP A 307 -8.10 14.37 -18.22
CA ASP A 307 -7.23 15.21 -17.38
C ASP A 307 -5.77 14.74 -17.43
N GLN A 308 -5.55 13.43 -17.48
CA GLN A 308 -4.22 12.86 -17.69
C GLN A 308 -3.62 13.29 -19.03
N ALA A 309 -4.41 13.28 -20.11
CA ALA A 309 -3.95 13.70 -21.43
C ALA A 309 -3.66 15.21 -21.49
N LEU A 310 -4.52 16.04 -20.89
CA LEU A 310 -4.30 17.49 -20.80
C LEU A 310 -3.05 17.81 -19.99
N ALA A 311 -2.86 17.18 -18.84
CA ALA A 311 -1.66 17.36 -18.02
C ALA A 311 -0.39 16.95 -18.79
N LEU A 312 -0.40 15.80 -19.48
CA LEU A 312 0.74 15.34 -20.27
C LEU A 312 1.01 16.24 -21.49
N ALA A 313 -0.03 16.71 -22.19
CA ALA A 313 0.12 17.62 -23.32
C ALA A 313 0.72 18.97 -22.89
N ARG A 314 0.40 19.45 -21.68
CA ARG A 314 0.99 20.66 -21.08
C ARG A 314 2.46 20.48 -20.73
N GLU A 315 2.92 19.27 -20.41
CA GLU A 315 4.34 19.02 -20.10
C GLU A 315 5.25 19.15 -21.32
N ILE A 316 4.78 18.81 -22.52
CA ILE A 316 5.61 18.82 -23.73
C ILE A 316 6.23 20.21 -24.00
N PRO A 317 5.47 21.32 -24.07
CA PRO A 317 6.06 22.65 -24.26
C PRO A 317 6.91 23.11 -23.07
N VAL A 318 6.62 22.65 -21.84
CA VAL A 318 7.46 22.93 -20.66
C VAL A 318 8.83 22.28 -20.81
N GLN A 319 8.89 21.01 -21.20
CA GLN A 319 10.16 20.33 -21.44
C GLN A 319 10.93 20.94 -22.63
N GLN A 320 10.23 21.37 -23.68
CA GLN A 320 10.84 22.10 -24.80
C GLN A 320 11.51 23.41 -24.35
N ALA A 321 10.85 24.18 -23.47
CA ALA A 321 11.41 25.40 -22.91
C ALA A 321 12.67 25.14 -22.07
N LEU A 322 12.77 23.95 -21.45
CA LEU A 322 13.95 23.46 -20.74
C LEU A 322 15.04 22.88 -21.67
N GLY A 323 14.82 22.90 -22.99
CA GLY A 323 15.79 22.43 -23.98
C GLY A 323 15.70 20.95 -24.33
N ALA A 324 14.61 20.25 -23.98
CA ALA A 324 14.38 18.88 -24.41
C ALA A 324 14.28 18.79 -25.95
N ASP A 325 15.03 17.86 -26.52
CA ASP A 325 14.98 17.55 -27.95
C ASP A 325 13.85 16.58 -28.29
N ASP A 326 13.61 16.35 -29.57
CA ASP A 326 12.52 15.50 -30.04
C ASP A 326 12.64 14.05 -29.50
N ALA A 327 13.86 13.55 -29.26
CA ALA A 327 14.08 12.23 -28.68
C ALA A 327 13.65 12.14 -27.21
N ALA A 328 13.84 13.21 -26.44
CA ALA A 328 13.36 13.32 -25.06
C ALA A 328 11.84 13.52 -24.98
N LEU A 329 11.22 14.14 -26.00
CA LEU A 329 9.77 14.37 -26.05
C LEU A 329 8.97 13.16 -26.59
N GLU A 330 9.62 12.30 -27.38
CA GLU A 330 9.01 11.09 -27.94
C GLU A 330 8.19 10.25 -26.95
N PRO A 331 8.68 9.90 -25.73
CA PRO A 331 7.89 9.14 -24.78
C PRO A 331 6.63 9.88 -24.29
N LEU A 332 6.64 11.22 -24.23
CA LEU A 332 5.46 12.01 -23.83
C LEU A 332 4.39 11.94 -24.92
N VAL A 333 4.79 12.07 -26.19
CA VAL A 333 3.89 11.91 -27.35
C VAL A 333 3.35 10.49 -27.42
N ALA A 334 4.19 9.48 -27.18
CA ALA A 334 3.76 8.08 -27.10
C ALA A 334 2.69 7.85 -26.02
N GLY A 335 2.82 8.52 -24.87
CA GLY A 335 1.81 8.44 -23.81
C GLY A 335 0.48 9.08 -24.21
N LEU A 336 0.49 10.18 -24.95
CA LEU A 336 -0.74 10.76 -25.52
C LEU A 336 -1.41 9.79 -26.50
N VAL A 337 -0.63 9.12 -27.36
CA VAL A 337 -1.15 8.09 -28.28
C VAL A 337 -1.75 6.89 -27.53
N GLU A 338 -1.15 6.45 -26.40
CA GLU A 338 -1.74 5.39 -25.55
C GLU A 338 -3.09 5.82 -24.92
N LEU A 339 -3.33 7.12 -24.76
CA LEU A 339 -4.57 7.68 -24.21
C LEU A 339 -5.64 7.94 -25.28
N GLU A 340 -5.28 8.15 -26.55
CA GLU A 340 -6.22 8.46 -27.65
C GLU A 340 -7.45 7.54 -27.72
N PRO A 341 -7.34 6.19 -27.61
CA PRO A 341 -8.51 5.32 -27.68
C PRO A 341 -9.53 5.57 -26.57
N TRP A 342 -9.07 5.92 -25.37
CA TRP A 342 -9.93 6.21 -24.22
C TRP A 342 -10.58 7.58 -24.34
N LEU A 343 -9.85 8.56 -24.88
CA LEU A 343 -10.39 9.88 -25.18
C LEU A 343 -11.48 9.78 -26.26
N ALA A 344 -11.25 9.05 -27.33
CA ALA A 344 -12.24 8.84 -28.38
C ALA A 344 -13.49 8.12 -27.87
N GLN A 345 -13.34 7.17 -26.93
CA GLN A 345 -14.45 6.41 -26.38
C GLN A 345 -15.29 7.22 -25.37
N TRP A 346 -14.66 8.01 -24.51
CA TRP A 346 -15.33 8.62 -23.36
C TRP A 346 -15.36 10.16 -23.35
N HIS A 347 -14.57 10.80 -24.21
CA HIS A 347 -14.33 12.26 -24.19
C HIS A 347 -14.37 12.86 -25.60
N SER A 348 -15.27 12.35 -26.45
CA SER A 348 -15.53 12.84 -27.82
C SER A 348 -16.58 13.94 -27.90
N GLU A 349 -17.30 14.22 -26.81
CA GLU A 349 -18.30 15.28 -26.76
C GLU A 349 -17.64 16.68 -26.74
N ILE A 350 -18.25 17.63 -27.45
CA ILE A 350 -17.76 19.01 -27.50
C ILE A 350 -18.00 19.67 -26.15
N GLU A 351 -16.94 20.22 -25.56
CA GLU A 351 -17.08 21.06 -24.36
C GLU A 351 -17.45 22.48 -24.77
N PRO A 352 -18.63 23.01 -24.34
CA PRO A 352 -19.10 24.32 -24.80
C PRO A 352 -18.12 25.47 -24.51
N GLN A 353 -17.37 25.36 -23.42
CA GLN A 353 -16.37 26.34 -23.01
C GLN A 353 -15.14 26.41 -23.92
N PHE A 354 -14.83 25.33 -24.64
CA PHE A 354 -13.65 25.24 -25.51
C PHE A 354 -14.02 25.13 -27.00
N GLY A 355 -15.28 24.82 -27.33
CA GLY A 355 -15.73 24.66 -28.70
C GLY A 355 -15.16 23.42 -29.42
N ALA A 356 -14.47 22.54 -28.68
CA ALA A 356 -13.88 21.30 -29.19
C ALA A 356 -14.01 20.19 -28.13
N SER A 357 -13.90 18.93 -28.56
CA SER A 357 -13.82 17.80 -27.65
C SER A 357 -12.38 17.57 -27.19
N PRO A 358 -12.13 17.10 -25.95
CA PRO A 358 -10.80 16.69 -25.53
C PRO A 358 -10.12 15.71 -26.48
N ALA A 359 -10.88 14.74 -27.01
CA ALA A 359 -10.35 13.81 -28.02
C ALA A 359 -9.79 14.54 -29.24
N SER A 360 -10.56 15.46 -29.83
CA SER A 360 -10.11 16.22 -31.02
C SER A 360 -8.92 17.12 -30.74
N VAL A 361 -8.87 17.76 -29.57
CA VAL A 361 -7.76 18.64 -29.17
C VAL A 361 -6.47 17.84 -29.02
N ILE A 362 -6.52 16.71 -28.30
CA ILE A 362 -5.34 15.88 -28.07
C ILE A 362 -4.85 15.24 -29.37
N THR A 363 -5.75 14.77 -30.24
CA THR A 363 -5.37 14.26 -31.56
C THR A 363 -4.65 15.32 -32.40
N GLY A 364 -5.10 16.58 -32.38
CA GLY A 364 -4.40 17.67 -33.07
C GLY A 364 -2.99 17.93 -32.52
N VAL A 365 -2.82 17.87 -31.19
CA VAL A 365 -1.50 17.97 -30.55
C VAL A 365 -0.59 16.80 -30.97
N VAL A 366 -1.11 15.57 -30.93
CA VAL A 366 -0.37 14.37 -31.37
C VAL A 366 0.07 14.51 -32.82
N ASP A 367 -0.82 14.90 -33.74
CA ASP A 367 -0.52 15.05 -35.16
C ASP A 367 0.58 16.09 -35.41
N GLN A 368 0.54 17.22 -34.69
CA GLN A 368 1.57 18.26 -34.77
C GLN A 368 2.96 17.72 -34.40
N TYR A 369 3.06 17.00 -33.28
CA TYR A 369 4.35 16.47 -32.82
C TYR A 369 4.84 15.29 -33.67
N LEU A 370 3.94 14.43 -34.14
CA LEU A 370 4.27 13.35 -35.06
C LEU A 370 4.81 13.87 -36.39
N ALA A 371 4.19 14.92 -36.95
CA ALA A 371 4.69 15.58 -38.16
C ALA A 371 6.08 16.19 -37.95
N ARG A 372 6.32 16.83 -36.80
CA ARG A 372 7.63 17.38 -36.44
C ARG A 372 8.71 16.30 -36.31
N MET A 373 8.37 15.19 -35.67
CA MET A 373 9.30 14.06 -35.43
C MET A 373 9.46 13.15 -36.65
N GLU A 374 8.70 13.37 -37.72
CA GLU A 374 8.61 12.49 -38.89
C GLU A 374 8.25 11.04 -38.53
N LYS A 375 7.33 10.86 -37.56
CA LYS A 375 6.93 9.56 -37.03
C LYS A 375 5.42 9.33 -37.16
N THR A 376 5.06 8.06 -37.19
CA THR A 376 3.67 7.60 -37.07
C THR A 376 3.32 7.26 -35.62
N ARG A 377 2.02 7.15 -35.32
CA ARG A 377 1.51 6.65 -34.02
C ARG A 377 2.09 5.27 -33.66
N VAL A 378 2.31 4.41 -34.66
CA VAL A 378 2.92 3.08 -34.45
C VAL A 378 4.38 3.26 -34.03
N GLN A 379 5.17 4.00 -34.81
CA GLN A 379 6.60 4.20 -34.54
C GLN A 379 6.86 4.88 -33.19
N VAL A 380 6.08 5.90 -32.82
CA VAL A 380 6.28 6.60 -31.54
C VAL A 380 5.96 5.68 -30.35
N THR A 381 5.00 4.76 -30.51
CA THR A 381 4.60 3.86 -29.42
C THR A 381 5.42 2.55 -29.39
N GLU A 382 6.28 2.32 -30.37
CA GLU A 382 7.37 1.32 -30.33
C GLU A 382 8.58 1.81 -29.52
N TRP A 383 8.61 3.08 -29.11
CA TRP A 383 9.67 3.63 -28.29
C TRP A 383 9.90 2.80 -27.03
N MET A 384 11.18 2.57 -26.72
CA MET A 384 11.61 1.85 -25.52
C MET A 384 12.69 2.66 -24.79
N PRO A 385 12.68 2.70 -23.44
CA PRO A 385 13.72 3.39 -22.71
C PRO A 385 15.08 2.74 -23.01
N PRO A 386 16.15 3.55 -23.12
CA PRO A 386 17.48 3.04 -23.38
C PRO A 386 17.90 2.01 -22.34
N ALA A 387 18.69 1.01 -22.75
CA ALA A 387 19.21 0.01 -21.83
C ALA A 387 19.99 0.71 -20.71
N PRO A 388 19.76 0.35 -19.43
CA PRO A 388 20.48 0.97 -18.33
C PRO A 388 21.98 0.78 -18.54
N THR A 389 22.71 1.89 -18.71
CA THR A 389 24.16 1.88 -18.75
C THR A 389 24.65 1.42 -17.37
N ARG A 390 25.44 0.33 -17.33
CA ARG A 390 26.09 -0.13 -16.09
C ARG A 390 27.05 0.97 -15.61
N GLY A 391 26.57 1.86 -14.75
CA GLY A 391 27.39 2.85 -14.07
C GLY A 391 28.39 2.16 -13.16
N ARG A 392 29.67 2.21 -13.54
CA ARG A 392 30.80 1.85 -12.67
C ARG A 392 30.76 2.83 -11.49
N ARG A 393 30.44 2.33 -10.29
CA ARG A 393 30.46 3.12 -9.06
C ARG A 393 31.88 3.67 -8.91
N ALA A 394 32.08 4.97 -9.16
CA ALA A 394 33.32 5.64 -8.84
C ALA A 394 33.44 5.63 -7.31
N SER A 395 34.43 4.92 -6.79
CA SER A 395 34.82 5.01 -5.38
C SER A 395 35.20 6.46 -5.10
N ARG A 396 34.43 7.13 -4.24
CA ARG A 396 34.90 8.27 -3.47
C ARG A 396 34.85 7.89 -2.01
#